data_AF-A0A183DJ25-F1
#
_entry.id   AF-A0A183DJ25-F1
#
_cell.length_a   1.000
_cell.length_b   1.000
_cell.length_c   1.000
_cell.angle_alpha   90.00
_cell.angle_beta   90.00
_cell.angle_gamma   90.00
#
_symmetry.space_group_name_H-M   'P 1'
#
loop_
_entity.id
_entity.type
_entity.pdbx_description
1 polymer ?
#
loop_
_entity_poly.entity_id
_entity_poly.type
_entity_poly.pdbx_seq_one_letter_code
_entity_poly.pdbx_strand_id
1 'polypeptide(L)'
;MLPAANLAGTHRLRKEWNMKKFKTRSGDTVRLTDLLDEGVKRAEAKLLEKERNKVMSTEELAAARDAVAYGCIKYADLSQTRTQDYVFSFDKMLDDRGNTAVYLLYAYARIRYVFLCVIS
;
A
#
# COMPACT_ATOMS: atom_id res chain seq x y z
N MET A 1 40.36 -2.87 50.15
CA MET A 1 39.86 -2.11 48.98
C MET A 1 39.41 -3.13 47.94
N LEU A 2 38.22 -2.91 47.37
CA LEU A 2 37.41 -3.87 46.61
C LEU A 2 38.08 -4.45 45.33
N PRO A 3 37.58 -5.60 44.82
CA PRO A 3 38.28 -6.52 43.92
C PRO A 3 37.82 -6.46 42.44
N ALA A 4 38.51 -7.25 41.60
CA ALA A 4 38.06 -7.88 40.34
C ALA A 4 37.44 -6.99 39.24
N ALA A 5 38.25 -6.63 38.24
CA ALA A 5 37.78 -6.15 36.94
C ALA A 5 37.14 -7.31 36.15
N ASN A 6 35.82 -7.44 36.30
CA ASN A 6 34.98 -8.38 35.58
C ASN A 6 34.85 -7.95 34.10
N LEU A 7 35.44 -8.74 33.20
CA LEU A 7 35.21 -8.68 31.74
C LEU A 7 33.79 -9.18 31.43
N ALA A 8 32.80 -8.31 31.60
CA ALA A 8 31.43 -8.57 31.15
C ALA A 8 30.84 -7.29 30.55
N GLY A 9 31.41 -6.85 29.43
CA GLY A 9 30.76 -5.92 28.51
C GLY A 9 29.60 -6.61 27.78
N THR A 10 28.61 -7.02 28.56
CA THR A 10 27.37 -7.64 28.10
C THR A 10 26.46 -6.62 27.43
N HIS A 11 25.77 -7.07 26.39
CA HIS A 11 24.66 -6.41 25.71
C HIS A 11 25.03 -5.32 24.70
N ARG A 12 25.72 -5.75 23.62
CA ARG A 12 25.31 -5.34 22.27
C ARG A 12 23.80 -5.55 22.19
N LEU A 13 23.03 -4.46 22.22
CA LEU A 13 21.58 -4.48 22.02
C LEU A 13 21.32 -5.05 20.61
N ARG A 14 21.22 -6.39 20.55
CA ARG A 14 20.62 -7.12 19.45
C ARG A 14 19.17 -6.67 19.47
N LYS A 15 18.86 -5.58 18.75
CA LYS A 15 17.48 -5.20 18.44
C LYS A 15 16.78 -6.49 18.05
N GLU A 16 15.83 -6.91 18.88
CA GLU A 16 15.00 -8.07 18.59
C GLU A 16 14.37 -7.80 17.23
N TRP A 17 14.83 -8.55 16.24
CA TRP A 17 14.25 -8.58 14.90
C TRP A 17 12.89 -9.26 15.03
N ASN A 18 11.93 -8.56 15.61
CA ASN A 18 10.55 -8.99 15.69
C ASN A 18 9.92 -8.71 14.32
N MET A 19 10.39 -9.45 13.31
CA MET A 19 9.84 -9.50 11.97
C MET A 19 8.50 -10.23 12.10
N LYS A 20 7.52 -9.50 12.63
CA LYS A 20 6.20 -10.01 12.95
C LYS A 20 5.57 -10.47 11.64
N LYS A 21 5.38 -11.79 11.52
CA LYS A 21 4.65 -12.38 10.39
C LYS A 21 3.35 -11.60 10.18
N PHE A 22 3.05 -11.26 8.93
CA PHE A 22 1.81 -10.60 8.57
C PHE A 22 0.63 -11.46 9.05
N LYS A 23 -0.06 -10.96 10.06
CA LYS A 23 -1.14 -11.63 10.77
C LYS A 23 -2.28 -10.65 10.96
N THR A 24 -3.50 -11.12 10.79
CA THR A 24 -4.69 -10.36 11.22
C THR A 24 -4.71 -10.22 12.74
N ARG A 25 -5.57 -9.34 13.26
CA ARG A 25 -5.78 -9.18 14.73
C ARG A 25 -6.10 -10.51 15.45
N SER A 26 -6.60 -11.51 14.72
CA SER A 26 -6.92 -12.85 15.22
C SER A 26 -5.72 -13.83 15.24
N GLY A 27 -4.58 -13.47 14.64
CA GLY A 27 -3.36 -14.30 14.67
C GLY A 27 -3.20 -15.31 13.53
N ASP A 28 -4.22 -15.45 12.68
CA ASP A 28 -4.24 -16.35 11.52
C ASP A 28 -3.56 -15.75 10.29
N THR A 29 -3.04 -16.63 9.43
CA THR A 29 -2.47 -16.26 8.13
C THR A 29 -3.58 -15.81 7.19
N VAL A 30 -3.46 -14.59 6.67
CA VAL A 30 -4.43 -14.02 5.71
C VAL A 30 -4.31 -14.73 4.37
N ARG A 31 -5.45 -15.18 3.82
CA ARG A 31 -5.48 -15.69 2.45
C ARG A 31 -5.33 -14.53 1.47
N LEU A 32 -4.56 -14.75 0.40
CA LEU A 32 -4.35 -13.71 -0.61
C LEU A 32 -5.67 -13.28 -1.28
N THR A 33 -6.58 -14.23 -1.50
CA THR A 33 -7.92 -13.95 -2.05
C THR A 33 -8.67 -12.92 -1.21
N ASP A 34 -8.73 -13.13 0.10
CA ASP A 34 -9.48 -12.28 1.02
C ASP A 34 -8.85 -10.88 1.09
N LEU A 35 -7.51 -10.80 0.99
CA LEU A 35 -6.78 -9.54 0.95
C LEU A 35 -7.03 -8.76 -0.35
N LEU A 36 -7.12 -9.44 -1.49
CA LEU A 36 -7.45 -8.82 -2.77
C LEU A 36 -8.90 -8.34 -2.78
N ASP A 37 -9.84 -9.16 -2.30
CA ASP A 37 -11.26 -8.79 -2.20
C ASP A 37 -11.47 -7.57 -1.29
N GLU A 38 -10.72 -7.49 -0.19
CA GLU A 38 -10.78 -6.32 0.68
C GLU A 38 -10.14 -5.09 0.05
N GLY A 39 -9.06 -5.27 -0.72
CA GLY A 39 -8.46 -4.20 -1.52
C GLY A 39 -9.46 -3.61 -2.54
N VAL A 40 -10.21 -4.46 -3.22
CA VAL A 40 -11.26 -4.07 -4.17
C VAL A 40 -12.37 -3.28 -3.48
N LYS A 41 -12.87 -3.77 -2.33
CA LYS A 41 -13.91 -3.06 -1.54
C LYS A 41 -13.45 -1.68 -1.09
N ARG A 42 -12.21 -1.56 -0.60
CA ARG A 42 -11.65 -0.27 -0.14
C ARG A 42 -11.41 0.69 -1.30
N ALA A 43 -10.95 0.19 -2.44
CA ALA A 43 -10.79 1.00 -3.65
C ALA A 43 -12.14 1.54 -4.14
N GLU A 44 -13.19 0.72 -4.11
CA GLU A 44 -14.55 1.13 -4.46
C GLU A 44 -15.05 2.23 -3.54
N ALA A 45 -14.89 2.08 -2.22
CA ALA A 45 -15.27 3.10 -1.25
C ALA A 45 -14.55 4.44 -1.50
N LYS A 46 -13.24 4.42 -1.79
CA LYS A 46 -12.47 5.62 -2.15
C LYS A 46 -12.94 6.28 -3.45
N LEU A 47 -13.36 5.50 -4.45
CA LEU A 47 -13.90 6.04 -5.70
C LEU A 47 -15.28 6.68 -5.51
N LEU A 48 -16.12 6.09 -4.65
CA LEU A 48 -17.42 6.62 -4.27
C LEU A 48 -17.31 7.90 -3.44
N GLU A 49 -16.36 7.95 -2.49
CA GLU A 49 -16.05 9.16 -1.70
C GLU A 49 -15.67 10.34 -2.61
N LYS A 50 -14.97 10.08 -3.70
CA LYS A 50 -14.57 11.08 -4.71
C LYS A 50 -15.65 11.36 -5.77
N GLU A 51 -16.88 10.88 -5.55
CA GLU A 51 -18.04 11.06 -6.43
C GLU A 51 -17.82 10.67 -7.89
N ARG A 52 -16.93 9.69 -8.15
CA ARG A 52 -16.60 9.25 -9.52
C ARG A 52 -17.77 8.53 -10.20
N ASN A 53 -18.72 8.04 -9.42
CA ASN A 53 -19.98 7.45 -9.89
C ASN A 53 -20.87 8.44 -10.67
N LYS A 54 -20.73 9.75 -10.46
CA LYS A 54 -21.52 10.76 -11.19
C LYS A 54 -20.99 11.04 -12.60
N VAL A 55 -19.76 10.65 -12.88
CA VAL A 55 -19.03 11.06 -14.10
C VAL A 55 -18.71 9.87 -15.01
N MET A 56 -18.76 8.65 -14.49
CA MET A 56 -18.35 7.44 -15.19
C MET A 56 -19.51 6.44 -15.28
N SER A 57 -19.53 5.66 -16.36
CA SER A 57 -20.42 4.50 -16.48
C SER A 57 -20.05 3.43 -15.44
N THR A 58 -20.97 2.50 -15.18
CA THR A 58 -20.74 1.38 -14.25
C THR A 58 -19.55 0.49 -14.67
N GLU A 59 -19.37 0.30 -15.97
CA GLU A 59 -18.28 -0.49 -16.54
C GLU A 59 -16.91 0.20 -16.35
N GLU A 60 -16.84 1.50 -16.64
CA GLU A 60 -15.62 2.29 -16.42
C GLU A 60 -15.26 2.39 -14.94
N LEU A 61 -16.27 2.48 -14.07
CA LEU A 61 -16.07 2.50 -12.63
C LEU A 61 -15.52 1.16 -12.12
N ALA A 62 -16.02 0.04 -12.63
CA ALA A 62 -15.51 -1.28 -12.29
C ALA A 62 -14.05 -1.46 -12.76
N ALA A 63 -13.74 -1.04 -13.99
CA ALA A 63 -12.38 -1.06 -14.51
C ALA A 63 -11.43 -0.17 -13.70
N ALA A 64 -11.88 1.03 -13.31
CA ALA A 64 -11.11 1.94 -12.46
C ALA A 64 -10.86 1.36 -11.07
N ARG A 65 -11.88 0.74 -10.46
CA ARG A 65 -11.78 0.05 -9.16
C ARG A 65 -10.71 -1.03 -9.20
N ASP A 66 -10.78 -1.92 -10.19
CA ASP A 66 -9.86 -3.05 -10.31
C ASP A 66 -8.42 -2.56 -10.59
N ALA A 67 -8.27 -1.57 -11.47
CA ALA A 67 -6.97 -0.95 -11.74
C ALA A 67 -6.35 -0.30 -10.50
N VAL A 68 -7.15 0.42 -9.70
CA VAL A 68 -6.68 1.03 -8.45
C VAL A 68 -6.34 -0.05 -7.41
N ALA A 69 -7.21 -1.03 -7.19
CA ALA A 69 -6.99 -2.07 -6.19
C ALA A 69 -5.72 -2.88 -6.44
N TYR A 70 -5.58 -3.46 -7.64
CA TYR A 70 -4.41 -4.26 -7.99
C TYR A 70 -3.17 -3.41 -8.18
N GLY A 71 -3.31 -2.20 -8.72
CA GLY A 71 -2.22 -1.26 -8.91
C GLY A 71 -1.60 -0.86 -7.57
N CYS A 72 -2.42 -0.52 -6.57
CA CYS A 72 -1.94 -0.11 -5.25
C CYS A 72 -1.22 -1.24 -4.52
N ILE A 73 -1.76 -2.46 -4.55
CA ILE A 73 -1.15 -3.61 -3.87
C ILE A 73 0.22 -3.94 -4.50
N LYS A 74 0.31 -3.98 -5.84
CA LYS A 74 1.56 -4.25 -6.54
C LYS A 74 2.59 -3.14 -6.34
N TYR A 75 2.15 -1.89 -6.44
CA TYR A 75 3.05 -0.75 -6.30
C TYR A 75 3.55 -0.58 -4.87
N ALA A 76 2.72 -0.85 -3.86
CA ALA A 76 3.13 -0.83 -2.47
C ALA A 76 4.28 -1.80 -2.19
N ASP A 77 4.25 -2.98 -2.81
CA ASP A 77 5.34 -3.97 -2.71
C ASP A 77 6.60 -3.53 -3.49
N LEU A 78 6.43 -3.02 -4.71
CA LEU A 78 7.55 -2.62 -5.59
C LEU A 78 8.24 -1.31 -5.19
N SER A 79 7.51 -0.39 -4.57
CA SER A 79 8.03 0.94 -4.20
C SER A 79 8.97 0.89 -3.00
N GLN A 80 8.95 -0.20 -2.24
CA GLN A 80 9.80 -0.40 -1.06
C GLN A 80 11.08 -1.12 -1.44
N THR A 81 12.19 -0.76 -0.78
CA THR A 81 13.45 -1.47 -1.02
C THR A 81 13.36 -2.87 -0.41
N ARG A 82 13.72 -3.91 -1.17
CA ARG A 82 13.61 -5.32 -0.76
C ARG A 82 14.29 -5.68 0.58
N THR A 83 15.24 -4.87 1.02
CA THR A 83 15.99 -5.07 2.27
C THR A 83 15.35 -4.41 3.49
N GLN A 84 14.32 -3.59 3.31
CA GLN A 84 13.63 -2.90 4.40
C GLN A 84 12.40 -3.68 4.86
N ASP A 85 12.06 -3.53 6.13
CA ASP A 85 10.85 -4.14 6.70
C ASP A 85 9.60 -3.55 6.06
N TYR A 86 8.82 -4.40 5.38
CA TYR A 86 7.58 -3.99 4.76
C TYR A 86 6.40 -4.09 5.74
N VAL A 87 5.71 -2.96 5.93
CA VAL A 87 4.45 -2.91 6.70
C VAL A 87 3.30 -2.67 5.73
N PHE A 88 2.55 -3.73 5.45
CA PHE A 88 1.35 -3.67 4.61
C PHE A 88 0.27 -2.83 5.29
N SER A 89 -0.19 -1.77 4.62
CA SER A 89 -1.23 -0.87 5.10
C SER A 89 -2.06 -0.36 3.92
N PHE A 90 -3.36 -0.68 3.93
CA PHE A 90 -4.30 -0.22 2.91
C PHE A 90 -4.41 1.30 2.85
N ASP A 91 -4.42 1.95 4.00
CA ASP A 91 -4.61 3.41 4.08
C ASP A 91 -3.42 4.14 3.44
N LYS A 92 -2.20 3.63 3.63
CA LYS A 92 -0.99 4.17 2.99
C LYS A 92 -0.97 3.96 1.47
N MET A 93 -1.35 2.79 0.98
CA MET A 93 -1.29 2.49 -0.46
C MET A 93 -2.40 3.18 -1.26
N LEU A 94 -3.56 3.41 -0.64
CA LEU A 94 -4.71 4.11 -1.23
C LEU A 94 -4.68 5.62 -0.98
N ASP A 95 -3.63 6.14 -0.35
CA ASP A 95 -3.44 7.58 -0.18
C ASP A 95 -3.29 8.23 -1.57
N ASP A 96 -3.97 9.34 -1.77
CA ASP A 96 -3.90 10.15 -2.98
C ASP A 96 -2.73 11.13 -2.97
N ARG A 97 -2.01 11.22 -1.87
CA ARG A 97 -0.79 12.01 -1.73
C ARG A 97 0.43 11.11 -1.54
N GLY A 98 1.53 11.50 -2.19
CA GLY A 98 2.82 10.82 -2.05
C GLY A 98 3.09 9.79 -3.14
N ASN A 99 4.03 8.89 -2.87
CA ASN A 99 4.49 7.89 -3.82
C ASN A 99 3.58 6.66 -3.81
N THR A 100 2.37 6.80 -4.35
CA THR A 100 1.34 5.75 -4.40
C THR A 100 0.87 5.51 -5.83
N ALA A 101 0.32 4.32 -6.10
CA ALA A 101 -0.26 4.03 -7.41
C ALA A 101 -1.45 4.93 -7.73
N VAL A 102 -2.24 5.32 -6.72
CA VAL A 102 -3.38 6.25 -6.91
C VAL A 102 -2.91 7.55 -7.53
N TYR A 103 -1.83 8.12 -7.00
CA TYR A 103 -1.25 9.35 -7.52
C TYR A 103 -0.75 9.18 -8.97
N LEU A 104 -0.04 8.09 -9.24
CA LEU A 104 0.48 7.81 -10.58
C LEU A 104 -0.62 7.59 -11.62
N LEU A 105 -1.68 6.84 -11.27
CA LEU A 105 -2.83 6.61 -12.14
C LEU A 105 -3.57 7.91 -12.45
N TYR A 106 -3.74 8.78 -11.45
CA TYR A 106 -4.35 10.09 -11.64
C TYR A 106 -3.49 11.00 -12.52
N ALA A 107 -2.17 11.04 -12.29
CA ALA A 107 -1.24 11.83 -13.10
C ALA A 107 -1.24 11.36 -14.57
N TYR A 108 -1.23 10.05 -14.80
CA TYR A 108 -1.33 9.46 -16.13
C TYR A 108 -2.64 9.84 -16.84
N ALA A 109 -3.78 9.73 -16.16
CA ALA A 109 -5.07 10.13 -16.72
C ALA A 109 -5.08 11.62 -17.10
N ARG A 110 -4.48 12.48 -16.28
CA ARG A 110 -4.38 13.92 -16.53
C ARG A 110 -3.49 14.24 -17.73
N ILE A 111 -2.35 13.56 -17.88
CA ILE A 111 -1.45 13.74 -19.04
C ILE A 111 -2.14 13.30 -20.32
N ARG A 112 -2.80 12.14 -20.31
CA ARG A 112 -3.57 11.67 -21.48
C ARG A 112 -4.68 12.63 -21.86
N TYR A 113 -5.37 13.21 -20.88
CA TYR A 113 -6.43 14.19 -21.14
C TYR A 113 -5.88 15.41 -21.88
N VAL A 114 -4.74 15.97 -21.44
CA VAL A 114 -4.11 17.12 -22.13
C VAL A 114 -3.71 16.77 -23.56
N PHE A 115 -3.03 15.63 -23.77
CA PHE A 115 -2.63 15.21 -25.10
C PHE A 115 -3.82 14.95 -26.04
N LEU A 116 -4.87 14.31 -25.53
CA LEU A 116 -6.07 14.03 -26.31
C LEU A 116 -6.83 15.32 -26.69
N CYS A 117 -6.89 16.28 -25.77
CA CYS A 117 -7.54 17.58 -26.00
C CYS A 117 -6.78 18.48 -26.97
N VAL A 118 -5.45 18.33 -27.09
CA VAL A 118 -4.61 19.18 -27.97
C VAL A 118 -4.56 18.66 -29.42
N ILE A 119 -4.83 17.37 -29.64
CA ILE A 119 -4.77 16.73 -30.96
C ILE A 119 -6.15 16.65 -31.64
N SER A 120 -7.23 16.87 -30.89
CA SER A 120 -8.61 16.91 -31.39
C SER A 120 -9.10 18.32 -31.62
#